data_AF-A0A2M7LL13-F1
#
_entry.id   AF-A0A2M7LL13-F1
#
_cell.length_a   1.000
_cell.length_b   1.000
_cell.length_c   1.000
_cell.angle_alpha   90.00
_cell.angle_beta   90.00
_cell.angle_gamma   90.00
#
_symmetry.space_group_name_H-M   'P 1'
#
loop_
_entity.id
_entity.type
_entity.pdbx_description
1 polymer ?
#
loop_
_entity_poly.entity_id
_entity_poly.type
_entity_poly.pdbx_seq_one_letter_code
_entity_poly.pdbx_strand_id
1 'polypeptide(L)'
;NKLGTTKRGIGPTFADKVSYNGIRLYELFNFKYFEEKFRFQAGIKNKILTLFKVAPIEIERELIKFKEYRRILAPYVIDTFPILSEAVAKKKHILFEGAHGVMLDVDWGLYPYCTGSNIITGGINTGSGLPINKIDKIWAVVKAYTTRVGEGPVPTEFDDEVAHTIREQGHEYGTTTGRPRRIGWLDLEAVKFACQITSANCLAITKTDILTGIKKIKVCIGYRLEGKKIPYSGCGYVELAKVEPIYKTFNGWTEDIRMIAKFNKLPKNCQIYLRFISSFLKVPVKIVSTGPERERNIIV
;
A
#
# COMPACT_ATOMS: atom_id res chain seq x y z
N ASN A 1 14.05 -13.95 -11.77
CA ASN A 1 13.63 -13.25 -10.54
C ASN A 1 12.11 -13.17 -10.48
N LYS A 2 11.47 -13.72 -9.44
CA LYS A 2 10.01 -13.59 -9.22
C LYS A 2 9.75 -12.31 -8.43
N LEU A 3 8.77 -11.50 -8.83
CA LEU A 3 8.40 -10.26 -8.12
C LEU A 3 7.42 -10.50 -6.95
N GLY A 4 6.84 -11.70 -6.85
CA GLY A 4 5.84 -12.02 -5.82
C GLY A 4 4.50 -11.30 -6.03
N THR A 5 4.07 -11.11 -7.28
CA THR A 5 2.80 -10.43 -7.60
C THR A 5 1.59 -11.21 -7.11
N THR A 6 0.45 -10.52 -7.00
CA THR A 6 -0.85 -11.13 -6.67
C THR A 6 -1.41 -12.03 -7.77
N LYS A 7 -0.74 -12.12 -8.93
CA LYS A 7 -1.20 -12.84 -10.14
C LYS A 7 -2.60 -12.42 -10.62
N ARG A 8 -3.02 -11.18 -10.32
CA ARG A 8 -4.31 -10.61 -10.74
C ARG A 8 -4.25 -9.82 -12.06
N GLY A 9 -3.13 -9.85 -12.77
CA GLY A 9 -2.99 -9.15 -14.06
C GLY A 9 -2.71 -7.65 -13.99
N ILE A 10 -2.49 -7.07 -12.81
CA ILE A 10 -2.29 -5.62 -12.62
C ILE A 10 -1.16 -5.07 -13.50
N GLY A 11 0.04 -5.68 -13.45
CA GLY A 11 1.19 -5.23 -14.25
C GLY A 11 0.90 -5.21 -15.76
N PRO A 12 0.49 -6.34 -16.37
CA PRO A 12 0.08 -6.37 -17.77
C PRO A 12 -1.01 -5.34 -18.14
N THR A 13 -2.01 -5.11 -17.28
CA THR A 13 -3.03 -4.08 -17.52
C THR A 13 -2.44 -2.68 -17.61
N PHE A 14 -1.54 -2.29 -16.69
CA PHE A 14 -0.87 -0.99 -16.76
C PHE A 14 0.14 -0.90 -17.93
N ALA A 15 0.80 -2.01 -18.30
CA ALA A 15 1.65 -2.05 -19.48
C ALA A 15 0.85 -1.81 -20.78
N ASP A 16 -0.35 -2.39 -20.89
CA ASP A 16 -1.25 -2.14 -22.03
C ASP A 16 -1.77 -0.69 -22.02
N LYS A 17 -2.03 -0.10 -20.84
CA LYS A 17 -2.38 1.33 -20.73
C LYS A 17 -1.28 2.23 -21.28
N VAL A 18 -0.03 2.03 -20.87
CA VAL A 18 1.11 2.87 -21.27
C VAL A 18 1.54 2.62 -22.71
N SER A 19 1.38 1.39 -23.22
CA SER A 19 1.65 1.07 -24.63
C SER A 19 0.50 1.43 -25.58
N TYR A 20 -0.53 2.14 -25.09
CA TYR A 20 -1.72 2.55 -25.85
C TYR A 20 -2.54 1.38 -26.44
N ASN A 21 -2.33 0.19 -25.88
CA ASN A 21 -2.96 -1.06 -26.27
C ASN A 21 -4.14 -1.45 -25.37
N GLY A 22 -4.35 -0.74 -24.27
CA GLY A 22 -5.42 -1.02 -23.32
C GLY A 22 -6.82 -0.83 -23.90
N ILE A 23 -7.75 -1.65 -23.41
CA ILE A 23 -9.19 -1.51 -23.65
C ILE A 23 -9.80 -0.92 -22.38
N ARG A 24 -10.58 0.17 -22.50
CA ARG A 24 -11.20 0.84 -21.35
C ARG A 24 -12.69 0.49 -21.26
N LEU A 25 -13.33 0.91 -20.17
CA LEU A 25 -14.79 0.79 -20.02
C LEU A 25 -15.54 1.50 -21.14
N TYR A 26 -15.02 2.62 -21.66
CA TYR A 26 -15.63 3.33 -22.79
C TYR A 26 -15.87 2.42 -23.99
N GLU A 27 -14.86 1.64 -24.40
CA GLU A 27 -15.02 0.70 -25.50
C GLU A 27 -16.09 -0.35 -25.19
N LEU A 28 -16.12 -0.91 -23.97
CA LEU A 28 -17.09 -1.95 -23.59
C LEU A 28 -18.55 -1.56 -23.84
N PHE A 29 -18.89 -0.26 -23.73
CA PHE A 29 -20.24 0.24 -23.99
C PHE A 29 -20.51 0.57 -25.47
N ASN A 30 -19.46 0.68 -26.30
CA ASN A 30 -19.53 0.59 -27.76
C ASN A 30 -19.10 -0.83 -28.21
N PHE A 31 -19.99 -1.80 -28.02
CA PHE A 31 -19.61 -3.22 -28.07
C PHE A 31 -19.03 -3.67 -29.42
N LYS A 32 -19.47 -3.08 -30.55
CA LYS A 32 -18.88 -3.37 -31.87
C LYS A 32 -17.39 -3.01 -31.89
N TYR A 33 -17.05 -1.84 -31.35
CA TYR A 33 -15.67 -1.37 -31.26
C TYR A 33 -14.85 -2.12 -30.20
N PHE A 34 -15.49 -2.47 -29.05
CA PHE A 34 -14.88 -3.36 -28.07
C PHE A 34 -14.45 -4.69 -28.68
N GLU A 35 -15.37 -5.34 -29.41
CA GLU A 35 -15.14 -6.64 -30.02
C GLU A 35 -13.96 -6.60 -30.99
N GLU A 36 -13.92 -5.61 -31.88
CA GLU A 36 -12.80 -5.40 -32.83
C GLU A 36 -11.46 -5.29 -32.09
N LYS A 37 -11.37 -4.40 -31.11
CA LYS A 37 -10.16 -4.20 -30.29
C LYS A 37 -9.79 -5.45 -29.49
N PHE A 38 -10.78 -6.13 -28.89
CA PHE A 38 -10.56 -7.32 -28.08
C PHE A 38 -10.00 -8.46 -28.93
N ARG A 39 -10.57 -8.71 -30.12
CA ARG A 39 -10.08 -9.72 -31.06
C ARG A 39 -8.63 -9.44 -31.48
N PHE A 40 -8.32 -8.20 -31.83
CA PHE A 40 -6.96 -7.80 -32.19
C PHE A 40 -5.96 -8.04 -31.05
N GLN A 41 -6.26 -7.52 -29.85
CA GLN A 41 -5.34 -7.65 -28.72
C GLN A 41 -5.24 -9.09 -28.22
N ALA A 42 -6.34 -9.83 -28.12
CA ALA A 42 -6.31 -11.24 -27.76
C ALA A 42 -5.50 -12.06 -28.78
N GLY A 43 -5.56 -11.72 -30.08
CA GLY A 43 -4.71 -12.34 -31.10
C GLY A 43 -3.21 -12.14 -30.84
N ILE A 44 -2.80 -10.92 -30.49
CA ILE A 44 -1.40 -10.63 -30.10
C ILE A 44 -1.03 -11.38 -28.81
N LYS A 45 -1.88 -11.32 -27.78
CA LYS A 45 -1.62 -12.00 -26.51
C LYS A 45 -1.59 -13.52 -26.67
N ASN A 46 -2.38 -14.11 -27.56
CA ASN A 46 -2.36 -15.54 -27.85
C ASN A 46 -1.02 -15.98 -28.43
N LYS A 47 -0.42 -15.21 -29.34
CA LYS A 47 0.95 -15.49 -29.83
C LYS A 47 1.97 -15.50 -28.68
N ILE A 48 1.86 -14.55 -27.75
CA ILE A 48 2.71 -14.48 -26.55
C ILE A 48 2.47 -15.68 -25.63
N LEU A 49 1.21 -16.00 -25.34
CA LEU A 49 0.84 -17.14 -24.48
C LEU A 49 1.35 -18.47 -25.04
N THR A 50 1.21 -18.68 -26.35
CA THR A 50 1.74 -19.86 -27.04
C THR A 50 3.26 -19.96 -26.91
N LEU A 51 3.99 -18.84 -27.06
CA LEU A 51 5.45 -18.81 -26.85
C LEU A 51 5.82 -19.26 -25.42
N PHE A 52 5.03 -18.86 -24.42
CA PHE A 52 5.20 -19.28 -23.03
C PHE A 52 4.55 -20.64 -22.70
N LYS A 53 4.03 -21.38 -23.70
CA LYS A 53 3.32 -22.67 -23.53
C LYS A 53 2.12 -22.58 -22.58
N VAL A 54 1.43 -21.45 -22.59
CA VAL A 54 0.17 -21.21 -21.85
C VAL A 54 -1.01 -21.33 -22.82
N ALA A 55 -2.13 -21.85 -22.33
CA ALA A 55 -3.35 -21.96 -23.12
C ALA A 55 -3.77 -20.58 -23.69
N PRO A 56 -4.17 -20.51 -24.97
CA PRO A 56 -4.62 -19.27 -25.57
C PRO A 56 -5.98 -18.83 -24.97
N ILE A 57 -6.26 -17.55 -25.07
CA ILE A 57 -7.55 -16.95 -24.78
C ILE A 57 -8.58 -17.46 -25.79
N GLU A 58 -9.66 -18.05 -25.29
CA GLU A 58 -10.84 -18.42 -26.07
C GLU A 58 -11.69 -17.17 -26.38
N ILE A 59 -11.42 -16.53 -27.52
CA ILE A 59 -11.97 -15.20 -27.85
C ILE A 59 -13.50 -15.17 -27.79
N GLU A 60 -14.20 -16.10 -28.45
CA GLU A 60 -15.68 -16.10 -28.47
C GLU A 60 -16.28 -16.27 -27.08
N ARG A 61 -15.68 -17.16 -26.27
CA ARG A 61 -16.11 -17.41 -24.90
C ARG A 61 -15.95 -16.17 -24.03
N GLU A 62 -14.84 -15.45 -24.15
CA GLU A 62 -14.62 -14.21 -23.40
C GLU A 62 -15.55 -13.08 -23.86
N LEU A 63 -15.82 -12.96 -25.17
CA LEU A 63 -16.77 -11.96 -25.68
C LEU A 63 -18.18 -12.16 -25.11
N ILE A 64 -18.63 -13.42 -24.96
CA ILE A 64 -19.91 -13.72 -24.30
C ILE A 64 -19.91 -13.23 -22.84
N LYS A 65 -18.83 -13.47 -22.09
CA LYS A 65 -18.68 -12.97 -20.71
C LYS A 65 -18.69 -11.44 -20.65
N PHE A 66 -17.99 -10.77 -21.56
CA PHE A 66 -17.95 -9.31 -21.59
C PHE A 66 -19.31 -8.69 -21.94
N LYS A 67 -20.16 -9.36 -22.73
CA LYS A 67 -21.56 -8.92 -22.93
C LYS A 67 -22.34 -8.92 -21.62
N GLU A 68 -22.17 -9.96 -20.80
CA GLU A 68 -22.81 -10.05 -19.50
C GLU A 68 -22.25 -9.02 -18.51
N TYR A 69 -20.92 -8.84 -18.47
CA TYR A 69 -20.29 -7.79 -17.65
C TYR A 69 -20.76 -6.39 -18.04
N ARG A 70 -20.91 -6.11 -19.33
CA ARG A 70 -21.50 -4.84 -19.80
C ARG A 70 -22.88 -4.62 -19.20
N ARG A 71 -23.75 -5.64 -19.19
CA ARG A 71 -25.11 -5.56 -18.62
C ARG A 71 -25.07 -5.28 -17.12
N ILE A 72 -24.21 -6.00 -16.38
CA ILE A 72 -24.07 -5.84 -14.92
C ILE A 72 -23.49 -4.47 -14.55
N LEU A 73 -22.51 -3.99 -15.31
CA LEU A 73 -21.79 -2.73 -15.03
C LEU A 73 -22.55 -1.49 -15.50
N ALA A 74 -23.48 -1.62 -16.47
CA ALA A 74 -24.23 -0.51 -17.06
C ALA A 74 -24.75 0.54 -16.06
N PRO A 75 -25.41 0.18 -14.94
CA PRO A 75 -25.92 1.19 -14.01
C PRO A 75 -24.85 1.95 -13.22
N TYR A 76 -23.59 1.50 -13.24
CA TYR A 76 -22.49 2.07 -12.45
C TYR A 76 -21.49 2.86 -13.29
N VAL A 77 -21.54 2.76 -14.63
CA VAL A 77 -20.60 3.47 -15.50
C VAL A 77 -21.12 4.87 -15.81
N ILE A 78 -20.39 5.85 -15.30
CA ILE A 78 -20.67 7.28 -15.44
C ILE A 78 -19.35 8.04 -15.55
N ASP A 79 -19.38 9.24 -16.13
CA ASP A 79 -18.26 10.17 -16.03
C ASP A 79 -18.10 10.63 -14.58
N THR A 80 -16.98 10.26 -13.97
CA THR A 80 -16.69 10.56 -12.57
C THR A 80 -16.18 11.98 -12.36
N PHE A 81 -15.68 12.65 -13.41
CA PHE A 81 -15.11 13.98 -13.28
C PHE A 81 -16.16 15.04 -12.88
N PRO A 82 -17.34 15.13 -13.54
CA PRO A 82 -18.40 16.04 -13.13
C PRO A 82 -18.88 15.80 -11.69
N ILE A 83 -19.00 14.54 -11.27
CA ILE A 83 -19.44 14.17 -9.92
C ILE A 83 -18.50 14.74 -8.86
N LEU A 84 -17.19 14.55 -9.06
CA LEU A 84 -16.18 15.04 -8.13
C LEU A 84 -16.07 16.57 -8.16
N SER A 85 -16.08 17.17 -9.36
CA SER A 85 -16.04 18.62 -9.52
C SER A 85 -17.23 19.31 -8.83
N GLU A 86 -18.44 18.76 -9.01
CA GLU A 86 -19.65 19.26 -8.34
C GLU A 86 -19.58 19.07 -6.82
N ALA A 87 -19.09 17.92 -6.35
CA ALA A 87 -18.92 17.68 -4.91
C ALA A 87 -17.96 18.69 -4.28
N VAL A 88 -16.85 19.02 -4.96
CA VAL A 88 -15.91 20.06 -4.55
C VAL A 88 -16.57 21.44 -4.55
N ALA A 89 -17.30 21.80 -5.61
CA ALA A 89 -18.00 23.09 -5.70
C ALA A 89 -19.04 23.27 -4.58
N LYS A 90 -19.71 22.17 -4.20
CA LYS A 90 -20.68 22.12 -3.09
C LYS A 90 -20.03 21.93 -1.71
N LYS A 91 -18.70 21.98 -1.60
CA LYS A 91 -17.92 21.80 -0.36
C LYS A 91 -18.27 20.50 0.39
N LYS A 92 -18.59 19.42 -0.33
CA LYS A 92 -18.82 18.11 0.28
C LYS A 92 -17.52 17.51 0.80
N HIS A 93 -17.60 16.68 1.82
CA HIS A 93 -16.46 15.87 2.25
C HIS A 93 -16.23 14.72 1.26
N ILE A 94 -15.00 14.63 0.75
CA ILE A 94 -14.55 13.57 -0.15
C ILE A 94 -13.40 12.85 0.55
N LEU A 95 -13.49 11.53 0.65
CA LEU A 95 -12.42 10.68 1.15
C LEU A 95 -11.86 9.87 -0.02
N PHE A 96 -10.57 10.05 -0.30
CA PHE A 96 -9.84 9.20 -1.24
C PHE A 96 -9.24 8.02 -0.49
N GLU A 97 -9.59 6.81 -0.90
CA GLU A 97 -9.01 5.59 -0.37
C GLU A 97 -7.81 5.16 -1.22
N GLY A 98 -6.62 5.23 -0.63
CA GLY A 98 -5.40 4.71 -1.25
C GLY A 98 -5.33 3.18 -1.14
N ALA A 99 -4.88 2.52 -2.20
CA ALA A 99 -4.56 1.10 -2.17
C ALA A 99 -3.03 0.91 -2.03
N HIS A 100 -2.62 -0.16 -1.34
CA HIS A 100 -1.21 -0.49 -1.07
C HIS A 100 -0.53 0.56 -0.17
N GLY A 101 0.81 0.60 -0.16
CA GLY A 101 1.60 1.58 0.59
C GLY A 101 2.74 2.12 -0.27
N VAL A 102 3.22 3.33 0.03
CA VAL A 102 4.17 4.09 -0.80
C VAL A 102 5.41 3.29 -1.21
N MET A 103 5.89 2.37 -0.37
CA MET A 103 7.05 1.51 -0.70
C MET A 103 6.80 0.53 -1.87
N LEU A 104 5.57 0.44 -2.35
CA LEU A 104 5.16 -0.31 -3.54
C LEU A 104 4.83 0.60 -4.73
N ASP A 105 5.02 1.91 -4.62
CA ASP A 105 4.78 2.85 -5.71
C ASP A 105 5.69 2.52 -6.90
N VAL A 106 5.19 2.69 -8.13
CA VAL A 106 5.94 2.32 -9.35
C VAL A 106 7.18 3.19 -9.57
N ASP A 107 7.14 4.46 -9.14
CA ASP A 107 8.22 5.43 -9.34
C ASP A 107 9.04 5.63 -8.06
N TRP A 108 8.36 5.68 -6.90
CA TRP A 108 8.98 6.02 -5.62
C TRP A 108 9.14 4.85 -4.66
N GLY A 109 8.61 3.68 -5.03
CA GLY A 109 8.73 2.47 -4.25
C GLY A 109 9.98 1.66 -4.63
N LEU A 110 9.98 0.41 -4.20
CA LEU A 110 11.09 -0.50 -4.37
C LEU A 110 11.09 -1.17 -5.75
N TYR A 111 11.24 -0.41 -6.83
CA TYR A 111 11.30 -0.98 -8.19
C TYR A 111 12.46 -2.02 -8.29
N PRO A 112 12.24 -3.20 -8.90
CA PRO A 112 11.04 -3.66 -9.61
C PRO A 112 9.99 -4.38 -8.72
N TYR A 113 10.21 -4.46 -7.41
CA TYR A 113 9.31 -5.09 -6.43
C TYR A 113 8.19 -4.14 -5.96
N CYS A 114 7.46 -3.58 -6.92
CA CYS A 114 6.41 -2.58 -6.75
C CYS A 114 5.11 -3.04 -7.44
N THR A 115 4.05 -2.24 -7.31
CA THR A 115 2.86 -2.37 -8.17
C THR A 115 3.06 -1.59 -9.47
N GLY A 116 2.11 -1.71 -10.41
CA GLY A 116 2.14 -0.98 -11.69
C GLY A 116 1.50 0.42 -11.65
N SER A 117 1.23 0.96 -10.47
CA SER A 117 0.43 2.17 -10.27
C SER A 117 1.08 3.13 -9.27
N ASN A 118 0.70 4.41 -9.35
CA ASN A 118 1.06 5.41 -8.37
C ASN A 118 0.16 5.30 -7.13
N ILE A 119 0.79 5.32 -5.96
CA ILE A 119 0.18 5.25 -4.62
C ILE A 119 0.29 6.61 -3.92
N ILE A 120 1.30 7.40 -4.28
CA ILE A 120 1.50 8.74 -3.72
C ILE A 120 0.34 9.69 -4.05
N THR A 121 0.27 10.84 -3.37
CA THR A 121 -0.83 11.81 -3.49
C THR A 121 -1.09 12.29 -4.92
N GLY A 122 -0.05 12.32 -5.78
CA GLY A 122 -0.22 12.60 -7.22
C GLY A 122 -1.15 11.62 -7.95
N GLY A 123 -1.28 10.38 -7.47
CA GLY A 123 -2.21 9.39 -7.97
C GLY A 123 -3.68 9.78 -7.82
N ILE A 124 -4.01 10.66 -6.85
CA ILE A 124 -5.35 11.23 -6.73
C ILE A 124 -5.64 12.11 -7.94
N ASN A 125 -4.70 12.96 -8.35
CA ASN A 125 -4.91 13.84 -9.50
C ASN A 125 -5.06 13.03 -10.79
N THR A 126 -4.12 12.13 -11.08
CA THR A 126 -4.14 11.34 -12.32
C THR A 126 -5.29 10.32 -12.36
N GLY A 127 -5.80 9.90 -11.20
CA GLY A 127 -6.91 8.95 -11.07
C GLY A 127 -8.30 9.59 -11.02
N SER A 128 -8.42 10.84 -10.56
CA SER A 128 -9.73 11.47 -10.31
C SER A 128 -9.94 12.82 -11.01
N GLY A 129 -8.88 13.43 -11.54
CA GLY A 129 -8.91 14.76 -12.13
C GLY A 129 -8.94 15.91 -11.12
N LEU A 130 -8.96 15.63 -9.80
CA LEU A 130 -8.92 16.70 -8.79
C LEU A 130 -7.51 17.28 -8.61
N PRO A 131 -7.35 18.61 -8.63
CA PRO A 131 -6.06 19.24 -8.35
C PRO A 131 -5.55 18.97 -6.93
N ILE A 132 -4.24 18.77 -6.80
CA ILE A 132 -3.60 18.47 -5.51
C ILE A 132 -3.81 19.58 -4.45
N ASN A 133 -3.91 20.85 -4.89
CA ASN A 133 -4.13 22.00 -4.01
C ASN A 133 -5.56 22.07 -3.42
N LYS A 134 -6.42 21.10 -3.73
CA LYS A 134 -7.75 20.93 -3.13
C LYS A 134 -7.79 19.87 -2.03
N ILE A 135 -6.65 19.29 -1.66
CA ILE A 135 -6.56 18.24 -0.64
C ILE A 135 -6.13 18.85 0.70
N ASP A 136 -7.02 18.81 1.68
CA ASP A 136 -6.79 19.43 2.99
C ASP A 136 -5.95 18.54 3.93
N LYS A 137 -6.23 17.23 3.94
CA LYS A 137 -5.63 16.27 4.87
C LYS A 137 -5.10 15.06 4.13
N ILE A 138 -3.85 14.72 4.42
CA ILE A 138 -3.17 13.56 3.85
C ILE A 138 -2.75 12.68 5.01
N TRP A 139 -3.37 11.50 5.09
CA TRP A 139 -3.17 10.55 6.17
C TRP A 139 -2.14 9.49 5.77
N ALA A 140 -1.04 9.43 6.50
CA ALA A 140 -0.13 8.29 6.45
C ALA A 140 -0.61 7.23 7.45
N VAL A 141 -1.11 6.11 6.91
CA VAL A 141 -1.51 4.94 7.70
C VAL A 141 -0.30 4.02 7.85
N VAL A 142 0.20 3.89 9.08
CA VAL A 142 1.46 3.23 9.39
C VAL A 142 1.19 2.16 10.43
N LYS A 143 1.53 0.91 10.16
CA LYS A 143 1.51 -0.13 11.20
C LYS A 143 2.61 0.15 12.22
N ALA A 144 2.42 -0.27 13.48
CA ALA A 144 3.45 -0.17 14.52
C ALA A 144 4.70 -1.04 14.25
N TYR A 145 4.69 -1.84 13.19
CA TYR A 145 5.80 -2.66 12.70
C TYR A 145 5.68 -2.80 11.18
N THR A 146 6.70 -3.34 10.53
CA THR A 146 6.75 -3.49 9.07
C THR A 146 6.32 -4.89 8.67
N THR A 147 5.57 -5.01 7.58
CA THR A 147 5.22 -6.30 6.98
C THR A 147 5.36 -6.27 5.47
N ARG A 148 5.82 -7.37 4.88
CA ARG A 148 5.90 -7.52 3.42
C ARG A 148 5.36 -8.87 2.97
N VAL A 149 4.49 -8.86 1.95
CA VAL A 149 3.95 -10.10 1.34
C VAL A 149 4.86 -10.62 0.23
N GLY A 150 5.28 -9.72 -0.66
CA GLY A 150 6.06 -10.05 -1.86
C GLY A 150 7.56 -10.16 -1.64
N GLU A 151 8.27 -10.42 -2.73
CA GLU A 151 9.74 -10.47 -2.76
C GLU A 151 10.34 -9.04 -2.68
N GLY A 152 11.67 -8.94 -2.58
CA GLY A 152 12.41 -7.68 -2.49
C GLY A 152 12.93 -7.39 -1.07
N PRO A 153 13.93 -6.51 -0.89
CA PRO A 153 14.52 -6.28 0.42
C PRO A 153 13.56 -5.63 1.43
N VAL A 154 13.78 -5.99 2.69
CA VAL A 154 13.14 -5.40 3.87
C VAL A 154 14.27 -5.18 4.88
N PRO A 155 14.85 -3.97 4.95
CA PRO A 155 16.01 -3.70 5.80
C PRO A 155 15.82 -4.09 7.27
N THR A 156 14.59 -3.97 7.77
CA THR A 156 14.25 -4.23 9.16
C THR A 156 13.72 -5.62 9.43
N GLU A 157 13.76 -6.52 8.44
CA GLU A 157 13.29 -7.89 8.60
C GLU A 157 14.11 -8.66 9.63
N PHE A 158 13.40 -9.48 10.39
CA PHE A 158 13.99 -10.44 11.31
C PHE A 158 13.07 -11.66 11.40
N ASP A 159 13.63 -12.81 11.75
CA ASP A 159 12.90 -14.08 11.79
C ASP A 159 13.29 -14.88 13.04
N ASP A 160 12.89 -14.35 14.18
CA ASP A 160 13.03 -14.99 15.50
C ASP A 160 11.65 -15.19 16.16
N GLU A 161 11.64 -15.68 17.40
CA GLU A 161 10.40 -15.88 18.17
C GLU A 161 9.55 -14.60 18.33
N VAL A 162 10.17 -13.43 18.35
CA VAL A 162 9.45 -12.15 18.41
C VAL A 162 8.77 -11.87 17.07
N ALA A 163 9.43 -12.14 15.94
CA ALA A 163 8.82 -12.03 14.62
C ALA A 163 7.63 -12.99 14.47
N HIS A 164 7.79 -14.23 14.95
CA HIS A 164 6.70 -15.21 14.98
C HIS A 164 5.53 -14.73 15.83
N THR A 165 5.79 -14.22 17.04
CA THR A 165 4.76 -13.66 17.93
C THR A 165 3.99 -12.52 17.27
N ILE A 166 4.68 -11.57 16.63
CA ILE A 166 4.05 -10.46 15.90
C ILE A 166 3.21 -10.99 14.73
N ARG A 167 3.70 -11.99 14.00
CA ARG A 167 2.99 -12.59 12.87
C ARG A 167 1.67 -13.21 13.31
N GLU A 168 1.69 -14.02 14.37
CA GLU A 168 0.51 -14.70 14.92
C GLU A 168 -0.50 -13.70 15.47
N GLN A 169 -0.09 -12.83 16.40
CA GLN A 169 -0.97 -11.84 16.98
C GLN A 169 -1.55 -10.89 15.93
N GLY A 170 -0.74 -10.50 14.95
CA GLY A 170 -1.13 -9.60 13.87
C GLY A 170 -1.95 -10.23 12.77
N HIS A 171 -2.17 -11.56 12.77
CA HIS A 171 -2.75 -12.33 11.68
C HIS A 171 -2.11 -11.98 10.32
N GLU A 172 -0.78 -11.92 10.28
CA GLU A 172 -0.04 -11.44 9.11
C GLU A 172 0.14 -12.52 8.05
N TYR A 173 -0.98 -12.88 7.44
CA TYR A 173 -1.12 -13.90 6.41
C TYR A 173 -1.78 -13.32 5.15
N GLY A 174 -1.47 -13.88 3.98
CA GLY A 174 -2.17 -13.54 2.74
C GLY A 174 -3.63 -13.98 2.82
N THR A 175 -4.60 -13.09 2.61
CA THR A 175 -6.03 -13.41 2.77
C THR A 175 -6.53 -14.45 1.77
N THR A 176 -5.98 -14.47 0.55
CA THR A 176 -6.34 -15.46 -0.47
C THR A 176 -5.46 -16.70 -0.44
N THR A 177 -4.17 -16.55 -0.13
CA THR A 177 -3.17 -17.61 -0.30
C THR A 177 -2.75 -18.29 0.99
N GLY A 178 -3.04 -17.70 2.15
CA GLY A 178 -2.54 -18.15 3.45
C GLY A 178 -1.03 -18.01 3.65
N ARG A 179 -0.28 -17.45 2.69
CA ARG A 179 1.19 -17.34 2.80
C ARG A 179 1.57 -16.40 3.97
N PRO A 180 2.50 -16.80 4.86
CA PRO A 180 2.98 -15.93 5.93
C PRO A 180 3.67 -14.69 5.35
N ARG A 181 3.42 -13.53 5.96
CA ARG A 181 4.11 -12.29 5.62
C ARG A 181 5.43 -12.24 6.37
N ARG A 182 6.40 -11.58 5.73
CA ARG A 182 7.69 -11.23 6.30
C ARG A 182 7.48 -10.10 7.31
N ILE A 183 8.11 -10.20 8.48
CA ILE A 183 7.95 -9.27 9.59
C ILE A 183 9.24 -8.48 9.76
N GLY A 184 9.12 -7.19 10.01
CA GLY A 184 10.23 -6.32 10.33
C GLY A 184 9.86 -5.29 11.38
N TRP A 185 10.87 -4.72 12.03
CA TRP A 185 10.66 -3.59 12.93
C TRP A 185 10.13 -2.38 12.14
N LEU A 186 9.48 -1.44 12.82
CA LEU A 186 9.02 -0.20 12.16
C LEU A 186 10.21 0.53 11.55
N ASP A 187 10.11 0.81 10.25
CA ASP A 187 11.12 1.53 9.50
C ASP A 187 10.75 3.01 9.36
N LEU A 188 11.22 3.85 10.29
CA LEU A 188 10.89 5.27 10.25
C LEU A 188 11.66 6.03 9.17
N GLU A 189 12.79 5.53 8.67
CA GLU A 189 13.48 6.21 7.56
C GLU A 189 12.68 6.06 6.26
N ALA A 190 12.13 4.87 6.01
CA ALA A 190 11.19 4.63 4.91
C ALA A 190 9.87 5.41 5.09
N VAL A 191 9.29 5.41 6.29
CA VAL A 191 8.04 6.16 6.57
C VAL A 191 8.26 7.68 6.47
N LYS A 192 9.41 8.19 6.89
CA LYS A 192 9.78 9.61 6.75
C LYS A 192 9.82 10.00 5.28
N PHE A 193 10.49 9.19 4.44
CA PHE A 193 10.50 9.39 2.99
C PHE A 193 9.06 9.39 2.44
N ALA A 194 8.22 8.42 2.82
CA ALA A 194 6.82 8.38 2.39
C ALA A 194 6.03 9.65 2.80
N CYS A 195 6.21 10.12 4.03
CA CYS A 195 5.54 11.33 4.51
C CYS A 195 5.98 12.56 3.74
N GLN A 196 7.27 12.68 3.43
CA GLN A 196 7.83 13.81 2.68
C GLN A 196 7.27 13.87 1.25
N ILE A 197 7.29 12.76 0.52
CA ILE A 197 6.83 12.77 -0.88
C ILE A 197 5.32 12.89 -1.03
N THR A 198 4.56 12.45 -0.02
CA THR A 198 3.10 12.55 -0.02
C THR A 198 2.59 13.85 0.62
N SER A 199 3.46 14.62 1.30
CA SER A 199 3.05 15.73 2.17
C SER A 199 2.06 15.31 3.26
N ALA A 200 2.23 14.11 3.82
CA ALA A 200 1.38 13.61 4.89
C ALA A 200 1.40 14.56 6.10
N ASN A 201 0.22 14.97 6.55
CA ASN A 201 0.05 15.90 7.66
C ASN A 201 -0.72 15.31 8.84
N CYS A 202 -1.18 14.05 8.72
CA CYS A 202 -1.81 13.28 9.78
C CYS A 202 -1.26 11.85 9.79
N LEU A 203 -1.00 11.28 10.97
CA LEU A 203 -0.65 9.86 11.12
C LEU A 203 -1.80 9.09 11.76
N ALA A 204 -2.06 7.90 11.21
CA ALA A 204 -2.82 6.84 11.83
C ALA A 204 -1.88 5.66 12.12
N ILE A 205 -1.54 5.45 13.40
CA ILE A 205 -0.70 4.32 13.81
C ILE A 205 -1.59 3.13 14.11
N THR A 206 -1.44 2.04 13.36
CA THR A 206 -2.32 0.87 13.42
C THR A 206 -1.62 -0.34 14.03
N LYS A 207 -2.41 -1.30 14.53
CA LYS A 207 -1.91 -2.55 15.09
C LYS A 207 -0.92 -2.33 16.24
N THR A 208 -1.17 -1.31 17.06
CA THR A 208 -0.31 -1.01 18.22
C THR A 208 -0.41 -2.09 19.30
N ASP A 209 -1.59 -2.71 19.41
CA ASP A 209 -1.91 -3.82 20.31
C ASP A 209 -1.01 -5.04 20.09
N ILE A 210 -0.56 -5.26 18.86
CA ILE A 210 0.29 -6.40 18.47
C ILE A 210 1.70 -6.33 19.08
N LEU A 211 2.13 -5.17 19.58
CA LEU A 211 3.42 -5.05 20.27
C LEU A 211 3.33 -5.33 21.78
N THR A 212 2.13 -5.61 22.30
CA THR A 212 1.92 -5.92 23.72
C THR A 212 2.58 -7.25 24.09
N GLY A 213 3.33 -7.27 25.19
CA GLY A 213 4.10 -8.43 25.66
C GLY A 213 5.54 -8.47 25.15
N ILE A 214 5.91 -7.65 24.16
CA ILE A 214 7.28 -7.60 23.63
C ILE A 214 8.16 -6.74 24.56
N LYS A 215 9.20 -7.34 25.18
CA LYS A 215 10.02 -6.64 26.19
C LYS A 215 10.80 -5.43 25.63
N LYS A 216 11.38 -5.57 24.44
CA LYS A 216 12.20 -4.54 23.78
C LYS A 216 11.75 -4.39 22.34
N ILE A 217 11.32 -3.19 21.99
CA ILE A 217 10.84 -2.85 20.65
C ILE A 217 11.94 -2.03 19.97
N LYS A 218 12.39 -2.46 18.80
CA LYS A 218 13.34 -1.69 17.98
C LYS A 218 12.59 -0.89 16.92
N VAL A 219 13.12 0.28 16.59
CA VAL A 219 12.63 1.13 15.51
C VAL A 219 13.82 1.60 14.69
N CYS A 220 13.79 1.37 13.38
CA CYS A 220 14.85 1.85 12.50
C CYS A 220 14.70 3.36 12.29
N ILE A 221 15.80 4.10 12.49
CA ILE A 221 15.85 5.56 12.46
C ILE A 221 16.83 6.08 11.38
N GLY A 222 17.27 5.18 10.49
CA GLY A 222 18.23 5.48 9.43
C GLY A 222 18.99 4.22 9.01
N TYR A 223 19.78 4.34 7.95
CA TYR A 223 20.57 3.24 7.42
C TYR A 223 22.06 3.55 7.43
N ARG A 224 22.86 2.48 7.47
CA ARG A 224 24.28 2.51 7.19
C ARG A 224 24.58 1.61 5.99
N LEU A 225 25.34 2.11 5.04
CA LEU A 225 25.87 1.34 3.92
C LEU A 225 27.38 1.56 3.89
N GLU A 226 28.14 0.47 4.00
CA GLU A 226 29.61 0.52 3.98
C GLU A 226 30.18 1.54 4.99
N GLY A 227 29.67 1.51 6.23
CA GLY A 227 30.10 2.42 7.28
C GLY A 227 29.46 3.82 7.27
N LYS A 228 28.89 4.27 6.14
CA LYS A 228 28.34 5.62 5.95
C LYS A 228 26.83 5.67 6.16
N LYS A 229 26.34 6.75 6.78
CA LYS A 229 24.89 6.98 6.94
C LYS A 229 24.28 7.36 5.59
N ILE A 230 23.19 6.71 5.21
CA ILE A 230 22.48 6.95 3.94
C ILE A 230 20.97 7.06 4.21
N PRO A 231 20.24 7.98 3.54
CA PRO A 231 18.78 8.05 3.65
C PRO A 231 18.11 7.01 2.74
N TYR A 232 16.83 6.69 2.99
CA TYR A 232 16.04 5.81 2.10
C TYR A 232 16.07 6.28 0.64
N SER A 233 15.92 7.59 0.42
CA SER A 233 15.89 8.19 -0.92
C SER A 233 17.21 8.05 -1.69
N GLY A 234 18.30 7.68 -1.03
CA GLY A 234 19.60 7.43 -1.64
C GLY A 234 19.80 5.95 -2.02
N CYS A 235 18.82 5.10 -1.81
CA CYS A 235 18.96 3.65 -2.00
C CYS A 235 18.00 3.14 -3.08
N GLY A 236 18.53 2.36 -4.03
CA GLY A 236 17.73 1.45 -4.84
C GLY A 236 17.52 0.11 -4.13
N TYR A 237 16.91 -0.85 -4.82
CA TYR A 237 16.69 -2.18 -4.25
C TYR A 237 18.00 -2.95 -3.99
N VAL A 238 19.08 -2.66 -4.72
CA VAL A 238 20.38 -3.31 -4.52
C VAL A 238 21.02 -2.83 -3.23
N GLU A 239 20.98 -1.51 -2.99
CA GLU A 239 21.52 -0.88 -1.79
C GLU A 239 20.67 -1.27 -0.57
N LEU A 240 19.34 -1.21 -0.66
CA LEU A 240 18.43 -1.60 0.43
C LEU A 240 18.58 -3.07 0.84
N ALA A 241 19.10 -3.94 -0.04
CA ALA A 241 19.41 -5.33 0.31
C ALA A 241 20.69 -5.48 1.15
N LYS A 242 21.54 -4.44 1.20
CA LYS A 242 22.85 -4.44 1.86
C LYS A 242 22.93 -3.50 3.05
N VAL A 243 21.97 -2.59 3.21
CA VAL A 243 22.01 -1.62 4.31
C VAL A 243 21.86 -2.30 5.67
N GLU A 244 22.58 -1.76 6.64
CA GLU A 244 22.42 -2.07 8.05
C GLU A 244 21.44 -1.05 8.69
N PRO A 245 20.30 -1.49 9.23
CA PRO A 245 19.37 -0.61 9.93
C PRO A 245 19.97 -0.07 11.24
N ILE A 246 19.88 1.24 11.45
CA ILE A 246 20.26 1.89 12.70
C ILE A 246 19.05 1.92 13.61
N TYR A 247 19.08 1.18 14.71
CA TYR A 247 17.94 1.04 15.61
C TYR A 247 18.01 1.97 16.81
N LYS A 248 16.84 2.50 17.20
CA LYS A 248 16.55 2.98 18.55
C LYS A 248 15.68 1.95 19.27
N THR A 249 16.04 1.61 20.50
CA THR A 249 15.34 0.62 21.31
C THR A 249 14.43 1.29 22.33
N PHE A 250 13.22 0.76 22.49
CA PHE A 250 12.22 1.16 23.46
C PHE A 250 11.91 -0.01 24.39
N ASN A 251 11.56 0.31 25.64
CA ASN A 251 10.89 -0.66 26.50
C ASN A 251 9.48 -0.89 25.95
N GLY A 252 9.02 -2.13 25.93
CA GLY A 252 7.63 -2.42 25.60
C GLY A 252 6.68 -2.29 26.78
N TRP A 253 5.49 -2.84 26.62
CA TRP A 253 4.41 -2.82 27.61
C TRP A 253 3.74 -4.19 27.64
N THR A 254 3.10 -4.53 28.76
CA THR A 254 2.42 -5.82 28.96
C THR A 254 0.92 -5.65 29.20
N GLU A 255 0.48 -4.43 29.51
CA GLU A 255 -0.91 -4.10 29.75
C GLU A 255 -1.73 -4.21 28.46
N ASP A 256 -2.93 -4.78 28.55
CA ASP A 256 -3.87 -4.83 27.43
C ASP A 256 -4.38 -3.42 27.10
N ILE A 257 -4.18 -2.99 25.86
CA ILE A 257 -4.55 -1.65 25.38
C ILE A 257 -5.81 -1.64 24.50
N ARG A 258 -6.43 -2.81 24.24
CA ARG A 258 -7.52 -2.95 23.26
C ARG A 258 -8.79 -2.15 23.60
N MET A 259 -9.05 -1.94 24.89
CA MET A 259 -10.22 -1.20 25.39
C MET A 259 -9.91 0.24 25.84
N ILE A 260 -8.68 0.72 25.62
CA ILE A 260 -8.29 2.08 25.99
C ILE A 260 -8.82 3.06 24.94
N ALA A 261 -9.62 4.04 25.38
CA ALA A 261 -10.23 5.04 24.50
C ALA A 261 -9.53 6.42 24.54
N LYS A 262 -8.55 6.62 25.43
CA LYS A 262 -7.85 7.91 25.61
C LYS A 262 -6.34 7.72 25.57
N PHE A 263 -5.64 8.55 24.79
CA PHE A 263 -4.18 8.46 24.62
C PHE A 263 -3.41 8.51 25.95
N ASN A 264 -3.83 9.38 26.88
CA ASN A 264 -3.17 9.53 28.18
C ASN A 264 -3.38 8.35 29.14
N LYS A 265 -4.28 7.42 28.81
CA LYS A 265 -4.52 6.18 29.56
C LYS A 265 -3.71 5.00 29.03
N LEU A 266 -3.05 5.14 27.87
CA LEU A 266 -2.12 4.12 27.36
C LEU A 266 -0.95 3.93 28.34
N PRO A 267 -0.32 2.74 28.37
CA PRO A 267 0.92 2.51 29.12
C PRO A 267 1.98 3.57 28.79
N LYS A 268 2.77 3.97 29.79
CA LYS A 268 3.76 5.04 29.63
C LYS A 268 4.74 4.76 28.49
N ASN A 269 5.18 3.51 28.35
CA ASN A 269 6.09 3.07 27.30
C ASN A 269 5.44 3.14 25.91
N CYS A 270 4.15 2.80 25.79
CA CYS A 270 3.38 2.94 24.56
C CYS A 270 3.26 4.42 24.15
N GLN A 271 2.96 5.31 25.10
CA GLN A 271 2.91 6.76 24.84
C GLN A 271 4.27 7.30 24.38
N ILE A 272 5.38 6.86 24.98
CA ILE A 272 6.74 7.27 24.59
C ILE A 272 7.04 6.82 23.16
N TYR A 273 6.71 5.58 22.83
CA TYR A 273 6.87 5.03 21.48
C TYR A 273 6.11 5.84 20.43
N LEU A 274 4.82 6.12 20.66
CA LEU A 274 3.96 6.87 19.73
C LEU A 274 4.39 8.34 19.58
N ARG A 275 4.78 8.99 20.69
CA ARG A 275 5.31 10.37 20.65
C ARG A 275 6.63 10.44 19.91
N PHE A 276 7.49 9.42 20.04
CA PHE A 276 8.74 9.36 19.30
C PHE A 276 8.49 9.26 17.80
N ILE A 277 7.57 8.40 17.35
CA ILE A 277 7.19 8.31 15.93
C ILE A 277 6.74 9.68 15.40
N SER A 278 5.82 10.34 16.11
CA SER A 278 5.32 11.67 15.73
C SER A 278 6.44 12.70 15.64
N SER A 279 7.32 12.74 16.64
CA SER A 279 8.45 13.67 16.69
C SER A 279 9.49 13.41 15.60
N PHE A 280 9.79 12.15 15.31
CA PHE A 280 10.77 11.77 14.28
C PHE A 280 10.28 12.14 12.88
N LEU A 281 9.00 11.84 12.60
CA LEU A 281 8.38 12.13 11.31
C LEU A 281 8.00 13.61 11.15
N LYS A 282 7.91 14.37 12.25
CA LYS A 282 7.37 15.73 12.30
C LYS A 282 5.93 15.80 11.76
N VAL A 283 5.17 14.73 11.98
CA VAL A 283 3.74 14.62 11.61
C VAL A 283 2.97 14.20 12.86
N PRO A 284 1.84 14.86 13.20
CA PRO A 284 1.08 14.52 14.39
C PRO A 284 0.41 13.15 14.25
N VAL A 285 0.52 12.31 15.28
CA VAL A 285 -0.35 11.14 15.46
C VAL A 285 -1.73 11.63 15.84
N LYS A 286 -2.71 11.31 15.00
CA LYS A 286 -4.12 11.70 15.15
C LYS A 286 -5.03 10.51 15.43
N ILE A 287 -4.62 9.32 15.00
CA ILE A 287 -5.33 8.07 15.28
C ILE A 287 -4.32 7.02 15.77
N VAL A 288 -4.69 6.29 16.82
CA VAL A 288 -3.99 5.09 17.26
C VAL A 288 -5.01 3.95 17.29
N SER A 289 -4.81 2.93 16.45
CA SER A 289 -5.60 1.70 16.48
C SER A 289 -4.95 0.69 17.42
N THR A 290 -5.77 0.18 18.34
CA THR A 290 -5.46 -0.87 19.32
C THR A 290 -6.25 -2.14 19.05
N GLY A 291 -6.75 -2.32 17.82
CA GLY A 291 -7.39 -3.54 17.35
C GLY A 291 -8.13 -3.35 16.02
N PRO A 292 -8.72 -4.42 15.48
CA PRO A 292 -9.36 -4.42 14.16
C PRO A 292 -10.76 -3.77 14.14
N GLU A 293 -11.47 -3.72 15.27
CA GLU A 293 -12.82 -3.17 15.37
C GLU A 293 -12.82 -1.64 15.30
N ARG A 294 -13.90 -1.05 14.78
CA ARG A 294 -14.01 0.39 14.54
C ARG A 294 -13.87 1.20 15.83
N GLU A 295 -14.38 0.66 16.94
CA GLU A 295 -14.40 1.27 18.27
C GLU A 295 -13.01 1.26 18.93
N ARG A 296 -12.07 0.46 18.42
CA ARG A 296 -10.69 0.36 18.94
C ARG A 296 -9.73 1.39 18.32
N ASN A 297 -10.26 2.56 17.97
CA ASN A 297 -9.49 3.70 17.47
C ASN A 297 -9.51 4.84 18.49
N ILE A 298 -8.32 5.20 18.99
CA ILE A 298 -8.12 6.36 19.85
C ILE A 298 -7.89 7.59 18.96
N ILE A 299 -8.76 8.59 19.08
CA ILE A 299 -8.56 9.92 18.46
C ILE A 299 -7.67 10.75 19.40
N VAL A 300 -6.62 11.36 18.85
CA VAL A 300 -5.56 12.09 19.60
C VAL A 300 -5.61 13.59 19.33
#